data_AF-A0A0K8NXY0-F1
#
_entry.id   AF-A0A0K8NXY0-F1
#
_cell.length_a   1.000
_cell.length_b   1.000
_cell.length_c   1.000
_cell.angle_alpha   90.00
_cell.angle_beta   90.00
_cell.angle_gamma   90.00
#
_symmetry.space_group_name_H-M   'P 1'
#
loop_
_entity.id
_entity.type
_entity.pdbx_description
1 polymer ?
#
loop_
_entity_poly.entity_id
_entity_poly.type
_entity_poly.pdbx_seq_one_letter_code
_entity_poly.pdbx_strand_id
1 'polypeptide(L)'
;MIELADLSETALELLPRRLRDFVRLIGLPATLAIVERYGGTRLYVPATWGPEHPLVVLIGEANLARLSAEFGGDEHADVPRGVRALRHLRDERIRAEYQTTSAAALARRYGLAERHIWRIVAQGGGAADSAQDGLFGGGL
;
A
#
# COMPACT_ATOMS: atom_id res chain seq x y z
N MET A 1 -24.16 11.85 0.53
CA MET A 1 -23.72 10.45 0.37
C MET A 1 -22.41 10.54 -0.40
N ILE A 2 -21.29 10.58 0.31
CA ILE A 2 -19.97 10.70 -0.33
C ILE A 2 -19.67 9.30 -0.89
N GLU A 3 -19.50 9.18 -2.20
CA GLU A 3 -19.15 7.91 -2.83
C GLU A 3 -17.82 7.41 -2.28
N LEU A 4 -17.72 6.12 -1.94
CA LEU A 4 -16.53 5.52 -1.33
C LEU A 4 -15.27 5.61 -2.22
N ALA A 5 -15.43 5.89 -3.53
CA ALA A 5 -14.33 6.25 -4.41
C ALA A 5 -13.61 7.53 -3.94
N ASP A 6 -14.39 8.52 -3.48
CA ASP A 6 -13.95 9.83 -3.02
C ASP A 6 -13.02 9.73 -1.80
N LEU A 7 -13.35 8.86 -0.83
CA LEU A 7 -12.51 8.65 0.37
C LEU A 7 -11.13 8.07 0.02
N SER A 8 -11.06 7.20 -0.98
CA SER A 8 -9.78 6.66 -1.47
C SER A 8 -8.99 7.71 -2.25
N GLU A 9 -9.67 8.60 -2.97
CA GLU A 9 -9.05 9.72 -3.67
C GLU A 9 -8.50 10.75 -2.68
N THR A 10 -9.27 11.18 -1.67
CA THR A 10 -8.79 12.13 -0.66
C THR A 10 -7.60 11.59 0.13
N ALA A 11 -7.61 10.30 0.46
CA ALA A 11 -6.48 9.69 1.17
C ALA A 11 -5.25 9.51 0.26
N LEU A 12 -5.42 9.31 -1.05
CA LEU A 12 -4.33 9.43 -2.03
C LEU A 12 -3.82 10.87 -2.14
N GLU A 13 -4.68 11.87 -1.93
CA GLU A 13 -4.29 13.28 -1.90
C GLU A 13 -3.41 13.68 -0.72
N LEU A 14 -3.47 12.91 0.37
CA LEU A 14 -2.59 13.04 1.52
C LEU A 14 -1.22 12.37 1.30
N LEU A 15 -1.07 11.55 0.26
CA LEU A 15 0.23 10.97 -0.06
C LEU A 15 1.15 12.00 -0.74
N PRO A 16 2.46 11.95 -0.43
CA PRO A 16 3.49 12.64 -1.20
C PRO A 16 3.34 12.34 -2.69
N ARG A 17 3.56 13.36 -3.54
CA ARG A 17 3.33 13.29 -4.99
C ARG A 17 3.91 12.02 -5.63
N ARG A 18 5.18 11.69 -5.34
CA ARG A 18 5.83 10.47 -5.86
C ARG A 18 5.09 9.16 -5.51
N LEU A 19 4.57 9.03 -4.29
CA LEU A 19 3.82 7.82 -3.91
C LEU A 19 2.48 7.75 -4.63
N ARG A 20 1.85 8.90 -4.89
CA ARG A 20 0.61 8.99 -5.67
C ARG A 20 0.84 8.54 -7.12
N ASP A 21 1.95 8.96 -7.71
CA ASP A 21 2.35 8.56 -9.06
C ASP A 21 2.60 7.04 -9.13
N PHE A 22 3.27 6.46 -8.12
CA PHE A 22 3.45 5.02 -8.05
C PHE A 22 2.12 4.27 -7.98
N VAL A 23 1.19 4.69 -7.11
CA VAL A 23 -0.13 4.05 -7.02
C VAL A 23 -0.87 4.12 -8.36
N ARG A 24 -0.76 5.23 -9.10
CA ARG A 24 -1.38 5.39 -10.42
C ARG A 24 -0.77 4.47 -11.48
N LEU A 25 0.55 4.26 -11.45
CA LEU A 25 1.27 3.51 -12.49
C LEU A 25 1.25 1.99 -12.29
N ILE A 26 1.54 1.54 -11.07
CA ILE A 26 1.73 0.12 -10.74
C ILE A 26 0.65 -0.42 -9.79
N GLY A 27 -0.26 0.46 -9.35
CA GLY A 27 -1.30 0.11 -8.41
C GLY A 27 -0.86 0.18 -6.96
N LEU A 28 -1.85 0.20 -6.07
CA LEU A 28 -1.65 0.21 -4.62
C LEU A 28 -0.83 -0.98 -4.10
N PRO A 29 -1.10 -2.25 -4.46
CA PRO A 29 -0.37 -3.39 -3.88
C PRO A 29 1.13 -3.36 -4.21
N ALA A 30 1.49 -3.06 -5.46
CA ALA A 30 2.89 -2.96 -5.87
C ALA A 30 3.59 -1.76 -5.22
N THR A 31 2.90 -0.61 -5.12
CA THR A 31 3.43 0.56 -4.41
C THR A 31 3.68 0.27 -2.95
N LEU A 32 2.75 -0.43 -2.29
CA LEU A 32 2.88 -0.80 -0.88
C LEU A 32 4.07 -1.73 -0.67
N ALA A 33 4.29 -2.70 -1.54
CA ALA A 33 5.46 -3.58 -1.51
C ALA A 33 6.78 -2.80 -1.62
N ILE A 34 6.84 -1.78 -2.50
CA ILE A 34 7.99 -0.89 -2.61
C ILE A 34 8.23 -0.12 -1.31
N VAL A 35 7.20 0.53 -0.77
CA VAL A 35 7.38 1.36 0.45
C VAL A 35 7.64 0.48 1.68
N GLU A 36 7.10 -0.74 1.76
CA GLU A 36 7.44 -1.66 2.84
C GLU A 36 8.90 -2.10 2.82
N ARG A 37 9.49 -2.28 1.62
CA ARG A 37 10.88 -2.73 1.48
C ARG A 37 11.90 -1.59 1.44
N TYR A 38 11.55 -0.47 0.83
CA TYR A 38 12.43 0.67 0.55
C TYR A 38 11.97 1.99 1.20
N GLY A 39 10.92 1.96 2.03
CA GLY A 39 10.40 3.15 2.70
C GLY A 39 11.45 3.79 3.63
N GLY A 40 11.73 5.07 3.41
CA GLY A 40 12.80 5.77 4.13
C GLY A 40 14.21 5.50 3.61
N THR A 41 14.32 4.92 2.42
CA THR A 41 15.58 4.79 1.66
C THR A 41 15.44 5.49 0.31
N ARG A 42 16.59 5.78 -0.32
CA ARG A 42 16.63 6.27 -1.70
C ARG A 42 16.36 5.09 -2.63
N LEU A 43 15.22 5.11 -3.32
CA LEU A 43 14.93 4.11 -4.33
C LEU A 43 15.39 4.63 -5.68
N TYR A 44 16.33 3.91 -6.28
CA TYR A 44 16.69 4.13 -7.66
C TYR A 44 15.79 3.28 -8.57
N VAL A 45 15.14 3.91 -9.53
CA VAL A 45 14.39 3.21 -10.58
C VAL A 45 15.32 3.08 -11.79
N PRO A 46 15.83 1.88 -12.09
CA PRO A 46 16.77 1.70 -13.18
C PRO A 46 16.07 1.83 -14.54
N ALA A 47 16.74 2.49 -15.49
CA ALA A 47 16.30 2.55 -16.91
C ALA A 47 16.46 1.20 -17.64
N THR A 48 17.29 0.30 -17.11
CA THR A 48 17.54 -1.03 -17.66
C THR A 48 17.78 -2.00 -16.51
N TRP A 49 17.16 -3.17 -16.53
CA TRP A 49 17.27 -4.16 -15.45
C TRP A 49 17.50 -5.56 -16.01
N GLY A 50 18.15 -6.42 -15.22
CA GLY A 50 18.23 -7.85 -15.47
C GLY A 50 17.01 -8.60 -14.92
N PRO A 51 16.80 -9.86 -15.33
CA PRO A 51 15.66 -10.68 -14.89
C PRO A 51 15.64 -10.94 -13.38
N GLU A 52 16.80 -10.91 -12.71
CA GLU A 52 16.94 -11.13 -11.27
C GLU A 52 16.91 -9.84 -10.44
N HIS A 53 16.59 -8.69 -11.07
CA HIS A 53 16.63 -7.41 -10.37
C HIS A 53 15.61 -7.39 -9.21
N PRO A 54 15.98 -6.90 -8.00
CA PRO A 54 15.11 -6.95 -6.82
C PRO A 54 13.73 -6.32 -7.00
N LEU A 55 13.61 -5.30 -7.87
CA LEU A 55 12.32 -4.70 -8.21
C LEU A 55 11.47 -5.60 -9.11
N VAL A 56 12.08 -6.36 -10.05
CA VAL A 56 11.35 -7.33 -10.87
C VAL A 56 10.74 -8.41 -9.96
N VAL A 57 11.51 -8.92 -9.00
CA VAL A 57 11.02 -9.92 -8.04
C VAL A 57 9.91 -9.35 -7.15
N LEU A 58 9.99 -8.06 -6.79
CA LEU A 58 9.07 -7.43 -5.85
C LEU A 58 7.73 -7.03 -6.48
N ILE A 59 7.76 -6.39 -7.65
CA ILE A 59 6.57 -5.82 -8.30
C ILE A 59 6.25 -6.46 -9.65
N GLY A 60 7.14 -7.30 -10.19
CA GLY A 60 7.02 -7.85 -11.53
C GLY A 60 7.65 -6.95 -12.60
N GLU A 61 8.10 -7.56 -13.69
CA GLU A 61 8.76 -6.88 -14.81
C GLU A 61 7.86 -5.84 -15.46
N ALA A 62 6.58 -6.15 -15.68
CA ALA A 62 5.63 -5.22 -16.30
C ALA A 62 5.43 -3.93 -15.48
N ASN A 63 5.41 -4.04 -14.15
CA ASN A 63 5.28 -2.87 -13.27
C ASN A 63 6.59 -2.08 -13.21
N LEU A 64 7.74 -2.77 -13.20
CA LEU A 64 9.04 -2.10 -13.27
C LEU A 64 9.21 -1.35 -14.60
N ALA A 65 8.74 -1.92 -15.71
CA ALA A 65 8.76 -1.27 -17.01
C ALA A 65 7.95 0.03 -17.03
N ARG A 66 6.77 0.05 -16.39
CA ARG A 66 5.96 1.27 -16.26
C ARG A 66 6.65 2.33 -15.39
N LEU A 67 7.23 1.93 -14.26
CA LEU A 67 8.00 2.84 -13.43
C LEU A 67 9.21 3.39 -14.18
N SER A 68 9.93 2.54 -14.92
CA SER A 68 11.08 2.97 -15.69
C SER A 68 10.71 3.84 -16.90
N ALA A 69 9.52 3.69 -17.48
CA ALA A 69 9.09 4.55 -18.57
C ALA A 69 8.90 6.00 -18.09
N GLU A 70 8.42 6.19 -16.86
CA GLU A 70 8.16 7.52 -16.28
C GLU A 70 9.35 8.08 -15.48
N PHE A 71 10.12 7.21 -14.81
CA PHE A 71 11.20 7.60 -13.89
C PHE A 71 12.58 7.08 -14.31
N GLY A 72 12.67 6.28 -15.38
CA GLY A 72 13.95 5.74 -15.86
C GLY A 72 14.80 6.87 -16.43
N GLY A 73 15.82 7.27 -15.67
CA GLY A 73 16.70 8.39 -15.99
C GLY A 73 16.63 9.54 -14.99
N ASP A 74 15.71 9.50 -14.02
CA ASP A 74 15.56 10.51 -12.99
C ASP A 74 16.46 10.19 -11.78
N GLU A 75 17.30 11.15 -11.39
CA GLU A 75 18.31 11.00 -10.35
C GLU A 75 17.65 10.89 -8.97
N HIS A 76 17.66 9.68 -8.41
CA HIS A 76 17.23 9.33 -7.04
C HIS A 76 15.80 9.78 -6.64
N ALA A 77 14.85 8.84 -6.61
CA ALA A 77 13.57 9.06 -5.96
C ALA A 77 13.71 8.79 -4.44
N ASP A 78 13.69 9.84 -3.63
CA ASP A 78 13.48 9.68 -2.18
C ASP A 78 12.10 9.02 -1.96
N VAL A 79 12.08 7.83 -1.36
CA VAL A 79 10.83 7.15 -0.98
C VAL A 79 10.49 7.59 0.43
N PRO A 80 9.52 8.50 0.62
CA PRO A 80 9.13 8.94 1.95
C PRO A 80 8.61 7.75 2.77
N ARG A 81 8.78 7.81 4.10
CA ARG A 81 8.25 6.83 5.07
C ARG A 81 6.72 6.91 5.18
N GLY A 82 6.00 6.75 4.07
CA GLY A 82 4.54 6.79 3.96
C GLY A 82 3.85 5.46 4.26
N VAL A 83 4.56 4.47 4.82
CA VAL A 83 4.07 3.09 5.02
C VAL A 83 2.75 3.05 5.78
N ARG A 84 2.58 3.88 6.82
CA ARG A 84 1.33 3.92 7.60
C ARG A 84 0.14 4.44 6.80
N ALA A 85 0.30 5.54 6.06
CA ALA A 85 -0.76 6.10 5.22
C ALA A 85 -1.16 5.13 4.09
N LEU A 86 -0.18 4.48 3.46
CA LEU A 86 -0.42 3.47 2.42
C LEU A 86 -1.11 2.22 2.97
N ARG A 87 -0.70 1.73 4.15
CA ARG A 87 -1.39 0.60 4.82
C ARG A 87 -2.83 0.96 5.15
N HIS A 88 -3.07 2.16 5.66
CA HIS A 88 -4.43 2.61 5.94
C HIS A 88 -5.29 2.65 4.67
N LEU A 89 -4.78 3.23 3.58
CA LEU A 89 -5.43 3.22 2.26
C LEU A 89 -5.74 1.79 1.76
N ARG A 90 -4.79 0.87 1.91
CA ARG A 90 -4.99 -0.54 1.54
C ARG A 90 -6.10 -1.17 2.37
N ASP A 91 -6.10 -0.93 3.67
CA ASP A 91 -7.04 -1.55 4.59
C ASP A 91 -8.46 -0.99 4.39
N GLU A 92 -8.62 0.30 4.10
CA GLU A 92 -9.88 0.90 3.64
C GLU A 92 -10.36 0.27 2.32
N ARG A 93 -9.47 0.09 1.34
CA ARG A 93 -9.82 -0.49 0.04
C ARG A 93 -10.19 -1.97 0.13
N ILE A 94 -9.47 -2.75 0.94
CA ILE A 94 -9.80 -4.15 1.24
C ILE A 94 -11.20 -4.24 1.87
N ARG A 95 -11.52 -3.34 2.81
CA ARG A 95 -12.85 -3.30 3.45
C ARG A 95 -13.97 -2.99 2.46
N ALA A 96 -13.74 -2.01 1.57
CA ALA A 96 -14.70 -1.68 0.52
C ALA A 96 -14.91 -2.84 -0.47
N GLU A 97 -13.82 -3.46 -0.94
CA GLU A 97 -13.89 -4.57 -1.90
C GLU A 97 -14.42 -5.88 -1.28
N TYR A 98 -14.28 -6.08 0.04
CA TYR A 98 -14.82 -7.24 0.72
C TYR A 98 -16.36 -7.32 0.69
N GLN A 99 -17.04 -6.18 0.50
CA GLN A 99 -18.50 -6.18 0.36
C GLN A 99 -18.97 -6.86 -0.93
N THR A 100 -18.10 -6.94 -1.95
CA THR A 100 -18.43 -7.48 -3.28
C THR A 100 -17.57 -8.66 -3.70
N THR A 101 -16.58 -9.04 -2.89
CA THR A 101 -15.62 -10.09 -3.21
C THR A 101 -15.20 -10.90 -1.98
N SER A 102 -14.62 -12.08 -2.18
CA SER A 102 -14.23 -12.98 -1.08
C SER A 102 -12.85 -12.66 -0.48
N ALA A 103 -12.63 -13.08 0.78
CA ALA A 103 -11.34 -12.97 1.45
C ALA A 103 -10.20 -13.61 0.65
N ALA A 104 -10.45 -14.76 0.02
CA ALA A 104 -9.47 -15.47 -0.81
C ALA A 104 -9.07 -14.69 -2.08
N ALA A 105 -10.03 -14.00 -2.71
CA ALA A 105 -9.74 -13.16 -3.88
C ALA A 105 -8.91 -11.93 -3.48
N LEU A 106 -9.26 -11.29 -2.36
CA LEU A 106 -8.49 -10.15 -1.83
C LEU A 106 -7.09 -10.57 -1.38
N ALA A 107 -6.96 -11.72 -0.71
CA ALA A 107 -5.69 -12.31 -0.31
C ALA A 107 -4.75 -12.44 -1.51
N ARG A 108 -5.23 -13.00 -2.62
CA ARG A 108 -4.46 -13.12 -3.87
C ARG A 108 -4.14 -11.75 -4.48
N ARG A 109 -5.11 -10.84 -4.54
CA ARG A 109 -4.94 -9.50 -5.15
C ARG A 109 -3.93 -8.62 -4.41
N TYR A 110 -3.95 -8.67 -3.08
CA TYR A 110 -3.11 -7.83 -2.22
C TYR A 110 -1.86 -8.54 -1.69
N GLY A 111 -1.65 -9.82 -2.03
CA GLY A 111 -0.51 -10.61 -1.57
C GLY A 111 -0.53 -10.88 -0.06
N LEU A 112 -1.72 -10.95 0.55
CA LEU A 112 -1.90 -11.15 1.99
C LEU A 112 -2.45 -12.55 2.28
N ALA A 113 -2.19 -13.08 3.48
CA ALA A 113 -2.88 -14.27 3.94
C ALA A 113 -4.35 -13.95 4.26
N GLU A 114 -5.26 -14.89 4.03
CA GLU A 114 -6.70 -14.69 4.31
C GLU A 114 -6.93 -14.20 5.75
N ARG A 115 -6.28 -14.82 6.76
CA ARG A 115 -6.34 -14.39 8.18
C ARG A 115 -6.05 -12.89 8.39
N HIS A 116 -5.22 -12.29 7.56
CA HIS A 116 -4.92 -10.86 7.61
C HIS A 116 -6.08 -10.04 7.04
N ILE A 117 -6.69 -10.49 5.93
CA ILE A 117 -7.91 -9.88 5.37
C ILE A 117 -9.04 -9.89 6.40
N TRP A 118 -9.30 -11.03 7.04
CA TRP A 118 -10.31 -11.13 8.10
C TRP A 118 -10.07 -10.14 9.24
N ARG A 119 -8.81 -9.97 9.66
CA ARG A 119 -8.43 -8.99 10.69
C ARG A 119 -8.71 -7.56 10.25
N ILE A 120 -8.35 -7.20 9.02
CA ILE A 120 -8.59 -5.87 8.44
C ILE A 120 -10.09 -5.57 8.37
N VAL A 121 -10.89 -6.53 7.91
CA VAL A 121 -12.36 -6.39 7.83
C VAL A 121 -12.97 -6.26 9.23
N ALA A 122 -12.55 -7.10 10.18
CA ALA A 122 -13.05 -7.05 11.55
C ALA A 122 -12.73 -5.72 12.27
N GLN A 123 -11.55 -5.15 12.05
CA GLN A 123 -11.16 -3.85 12.61
C GLN A 123 -11.98 -2.68 12.05
N GLY A 124 -12.53 -2.82 10.83
CA GLY A 124 -13.40 -1.81 10.23
C GLY A 124 -14.85 -1.84 10.69
N GLY A 125 -15.33 -2.98 11.21
CA GLY A 125 -16.67 -3.10 11.80
C GLY A 125 -16.78 -2.51 13.21
N GLY A 126 -15.66 -2.05 13.79
CA GLY A 126 -15.53 -1.64 15.19
C GLY A 126 -15.23 -0.16 15.40
N ALA A 127 -15.60 0.74 14.48
CA ALA A 127 -15.50 2.19 14.70
C ALA A 127 -16.60 2.72 15.67
N ALA A 128 -16.96 1.92 16.67
CA ALA A 128 -17.74 2.31 17.84
C ALA A 128 -17.15 1.81 19.15
N ASP A 129 -16.10 0.97 19.17
CA ASP A 129 -15.61 0.44 20.44
C ASP A 129 -14.14 0.05 20.38
N SER A 130 -13.27 1.05 20.50
CA SER A 130 -11.92 0.93 21.06
C SER A 130 -11.44 2.32 21.41
N ALA A 131 -12.08 2.92 22.42
CA ALA A 131 -11.33 3.76 23.33
C ALA A 131 -10.21 2.85 23.88
N GLN A 132 -9.00 3.01 23.36
CA GLN A 132 -7.81 2.48 24.01
C GLN A 132 -7.53 3.38 25.21
N ASP A 133 -8.44 3.31 26.18
CA ASP A 133 -8.31 3.80 27.54
C ASP A 133 -7.58 2.71 28.37
N GLY A 134 -6.86 3.16 29.39
CA GLY A 134 -5.66 2.53 29.91
C GLY A 134 -5.75 1.06 30.34
N LEU A 135 -4.69 0.30 30.03
CA LEU A 135 -4.40 -0.96 30.72
C LEU A 135 -2.91 -1.29 30.79
N PHE A 136 -2.09 -0.32 31.23
CA PHE A 136 -0.83 -0.63 31.91
C PHE A 136 -0.75 0.20 33.19
N GLY A 137 -1.62 -0.12 34.14
CA GLY A 137 -1.33 0.02 35.56
C GLY A 137 -0.80 -1.31 36.06
N GLY A 138 0.37 -1.33 36.70
CA GLY A 138 0.80 -2.52 37.43
C GLY A 138 2.30 -2.66 37.65
N GLY A 139 2.81 -1.95 38.66
CA GLY A 139 3.88 -2.44 39.54
C GLY A 139 5.31 -2.18 39.08
N LEU A 140 6.00 -1.28 39.77
CA LEU A 140 6.95 -1.61 40.83
C LEU A 140 7.02 -0.45 41.84
#